data_AF-A0A2S4L6X7-F1
#
_entry.id   AF-A0A2S4L6X7-F1
#
_cell.length_a   1.000
_cell.length_b   1.000
_cell.length_c   1.000
_cell.angle_alpha   90.00
_cell.angle_beta   90.00
_cell.angle_gamma   90.00
#
_symmetry.space_group_name_H-M   'P 1'
#
loop_
_entity.id
_entity.type
_entity.pdbx_description
1 polymer ?
#
loop_
_entity_poly.entity_id
_entity_poly.type
_entity_poly.pdbx_seq_one_letter_code
_entity_poly.pdbx_strand_id
1 'polypeptide(L)'
;MPTTSTMLPERLQPLVAKVVNAPTWSLAVICSFFVLIRLLSIGRREKGLPPGPPTLPILGNLHQIPVTGLHAKFIQWGEQFGGIFSLKLASSTMIVLYDRKAVHDLVDKKGVIYSERPPNHVADIVTHGDSFAFMNNTPLYREQRKIASHNLSPRILDERAGAIQDAEITILMRDLLKSPDDFYHHVMRTTCSVACAMVWGQRGPTYDSFFGRYSEALEPGANPPVDEFPFLKYLPDFLSPWRLRAERSFKAMDETWTKARAITEERRATGERRVCIADSVLDDPKLAGKMTDTQINHFLGVLVEGGADTTSSSILTMIACLSRNPEHWRIAQKELDELCGVERMPVWSDFPNLPYINCIVKEGLRWHAVLPLGVPHRVAKDDWYEGMLIPKDATVIIPSYAIHRSERFNYMDPDAFNPKRYLDHPRLANDYAGSPDYNRRDKY
;
A
#
# COMPACT_ATOMS: atom_id res chain seq x y z
N MET A 1 4.06 -38.35 54.00
CA MET A 1 3.18 -37.84 52.93
C MET A 1 3.24 -38.79 51.75
N PRO A 2 2.25 -39.67 51.54
CA PRO A 2 2.15 -40.47 50.33
C PRO A 2 1.17 -39.82 49.33
N THR A 3 1.61 -39.81 48.09
CA THR A 3 0.95 -39.31 46.88
C THR A 3 -0.33 -40.08 46.56
N THR A 4 -1.46 -39.38 46.52
CA THR A 4 -2.75 -39.88 46.00
C THR A 4 -2.68 -40.05 44.49
N SER A 5 -2.48 -41.29 44.05
CA SER A 5 -2.74 -41.74 42.68
C SER A 5 -4.24 -41.65 42.42
N THR A 6 -4.65 -40.73 41.56
CA THR A 6 -6.04 -40.62 41.08
C THR A 6 -6.29 -41.74 40.08
N MET A 7 -6.96 -42.81 40.50
CA MET A 7 -7.38 -43.89 39.61
C MET A 7 -8.39 -43.38 38.59
N LEU A 8 -8.15 -43.69 37.31
CA LEU A 8 -9.09 -43.44 36.21
C LEU A 8 -10.41 -44.19 36.47
N PRO A 9 -11.58 -43.57 36.17
CA PRO A 9 -12.89 -44.21 36.33
C PRO A 9 -12.95 -45.59 35.66
N GLU A 10 -13.48 -46.61 36.35
CA GLU A 10 -13.60 -48.00 35.85
C GLU A 10 -14.22 -48.12 34.46
N ARG A 11 -15.10 -47.18 34.08
CA ARG A 11 -15.74 -47.14 32.75
C ARG A 11 -14.79 -46.84 31.59
N LEU A 12 -13.64 -46.20 31.85
CA LEU A 12 -12.65 -45.84 30.83
C LEU A 12 -11.54 -46.89 30.68
N GLN A 13 -11.34 -47.75 31.70
CA GLN A 13 -10.30 -48.79 31.71
C GLN A 13 -10.35 -49.77 30.51
N PRO A 14 -11.51 -50.29 30.06
CA PRO A 14 -11.56 -51.19 28.89
C PRO A 14 -11.29 -50.49 27.57
N LEU A 15 -11.58 -49.18 27.48
CA LEU A 15 -11.28 -48.35 26.32
C LEU A 15 -9.78 -48.06 26.22
N VAL A 16 -9.15 -47.73 27.36
CA VAL A 16 -7.69 -47.55 27.45
C VAL A 16 -6.95 -48.85 27.12
N ALA A 17 -7.39 -50.00 27.65
CA ALA A 17 -6.77 -51.29 27.36
C ALA A 17 -6.84 -51.69 25.87
N LYS A 18 -7.95 -51.38 25.17
CA LYS A 18 -8.09 -51.60 23.73
C LYS A 18 -7.20 -50.68 22.88
N VAL A 19 -6.96 -49.45 23.33
CA VAL A 19 -6.04 -48.50 22.67
C VAL A 19 -4.59 -48.91 22.89
N VAL A 20 -4.24 -49.40 24.09
CA VAL A 20 -2.89 -49.86 24.45
C VAL A 20 -2.51 -51.15 23.71
N ASN A 21 -3.46 -52.04 23.43
CA ASN A 21 -3.24 -53.30 22.71
C ASN A 21 -3.51 -53.20 21.19
N ALA A 22 -3.80 -52.00 20.67
CA ALA A 22 -4.01 -51.81 19.25
C ALA A 22 -2.67 -51.98 18.50
N PRO A 23 -2.61 -52.76 17.41
CA PRO A 23 -1.37 -52.95 16.69
C PRO A 23 -0.89 -51.62 16.12
N THR A 24 0.42 -51.35 16.17
CA THR A 24 1.05 -50.06 15.85
C THR A 24 0.61 -49.46 14.49
N TRP A 25 0.27 -50.30 13.51
CA TRP A 25 -0.27 -49.87 12.22
C TRP A 25 -1.65 -49.20 12.32
N SER A 26 -2.50 -49.58 13.27
CA SER A 26 -3.83 -48.97 13.45
C SER A 26 -3.73 -47.53 13.96
N LEU A 27 -2.79 -47.26 14.87
CA LEU A 27 -2.48 -45.90 15.33
C LEU A 27 -1.88 -45.07 14.19
N ALA A 28 -0.98 -45.66 13.38
CA ALA A 28 -0.42 -45.01 12.20
C ALA A 28 -1.49 -44.67 11.14
N VAL A 29 -2.48 -45.55 10.91
CA VAL A 29 -3.60 -45.30 9.99
C VAL A 29 -4.51 -44.19 10.53
N ILE A 30 -4.85 -44.19 11.82
CA ILE A 30 -5.66 -43.13 12.43
C ILE A 30 -4.92 -41.79 12.36
N CYS A 31 -3.63 -41.75 12.67
CA CYS A 31 -2.79 -40.56 12.53
C CYS A 31 -2.73 -40.09 11.08
N SER A 32 -2.52 -41.00 10.11
CA SER A 32 -2.46 -40.67 8.68
C SER A 32 -3.80 -40.13 8.17
N PHE A 33 -4.91 -40.72 8.63
CA PHE A 33 -6.26 -40.27 8.29
C PHE A 33 -6.57 -38.91 8.93
N PHE A 34 -6.19 -38.69 10.18
CA PHE A 34 -6.32 -37.39 10.84
C PHE A 34 -5.47 -36.31 10.14
N VAL A 35 -4.23 -36.63 9.78
CA VAL A 35 -3.36 -35.75 8.99
C VAL A 35 -4.00 -35.44 7.64
N LEU A 36 -4.53 -36.44 6.93
CA LEU A 36 -5.23 -36.24 5.66
C LEU A 36 -6.45 -35.32 5.81
N ILE A 37 -7.29 -35.53 6.83
CA ILE A 37 -8.43 -34.64 7.12
C ILE A 37 -7.94 -33.22 7.40
N ARG A 38 -6.89 -33.07 8.22
CA ARG A 38 -6.33 -31.76 8.53
C ARG A 38 -5.78 -31.07 7.29
N LEU A 39 -5.04 -31.78 6.44
CA LEU A 39 -4.55 -31.27 5.16
C LEU A 39 -5.69 -30.83 4.24
N LEU A 40 -6.71 -31.68 4.05
CA LEU A 40 -7.88 -31.35 3.24
C LEU A 40 -8.68 -30.17 3.81
N SER A 41 -8.58 -29.90 5.11
CA SER A 41 -9.27 -28.78 5.76
C SER A 41 -8.56 -27.41 5.65
N ILE A 42 -7.29 -27.36 5.27
CA ILE A 42 -6.48 -26.11 5.24
C ILE A 42 -7.16 -25.00 4.44
N GLY A 43 -7.65 -25.32 3.23
CA GLY A 43 -8.30 -24.36 2.33
C GLY A 43 -9.77 -24.10 2.62
N ARG A 44 -10.36 -24.74 3.65
CA ARG A 44 -11.80 -24.64 3.92
C ARG A 44 -12.13 -23.30 4.61
N ARG A 45 -13.21 -22.65 4.17
CA ARG A 45 -13.76 -21.48 4.87
C ARG A 45 -14.30 -21.87 6.24
N GLU A 46 -13.81 -21.22 7.28
CA GLU A 46 -14.23 -21.43 8.65
C GLU A 46 -15.65 -20.89 8.89
N LYS A 47 -16.34 -21.43 9.91
CA LYS A 47 -17.67 -20.96 10.28
C LYS A 47 -17.59 -19.54 10.83
N GLY A 48 -18.53 -18.68 10.43
CA GLY A 48 -18.61 -17.30 10.89
C GLY A 48 -17.81 -16.31 10.05
N LEU A 49 -16.90 -16.75 9.17
CA LEU A 49 -16.24 -15.82 8.24
C LEU A 49 -17.26 -15.14 7.32
N PRO A 50 -16.95 -13.92 6.81
CA PRO A 50 -17.73 -13.29 5.76
C PRO A 50 -17.98 -14.25 4.58
N PRO A 51 -19.08 -14.08 3.83
CA PRO A 51 -19.37 -14.89 2.66
C PRO A 51 -18.25 -14.81 1.62
N GLY A 52 -18.25 -15.70 0.64
CA GLY A 52 -17.25 -15.67 -0.42
C GLY A 52 -17.34 -16.87 -1.36
N PRO A 53 -16.52 -16.90 -2.42
CA PRO A 53 -16.58 -17.93 -3.43
C PRO A 53 -16.27 -19.32 -2.84
N PRO A 54 -16.80 -20.40 -3.44
CA PRO A 54 -16.53 -21.78 -3.00
C PRO A 54 -15.03 -22.09 -3.00
N THR A 55 -14.58 -22.79 -1.97
CA THR A 55 -13.17 -23.14 -1.75
C THR A 55 -12.88 -24.58 -2.19
N LEU A 56 -11.69 -24.82 -2.76
CA LEU A 56 -11.17 -26.18 -2.95
C LEU A 56 -10.36 -26.64 -1.71
N PRO A 57 -10.31 -27.95 -1.42
CA PRO A 57 -9.42 -28.49 -0.39
C PRO A 57 -7.97 -28.06 -0.62
N ILE A 58 -7.23 -27.80 0.46
CA ILE A 58 -5.84 -27.32 0.47
C ILE A 58 -5.66 -25.92 -0.14
N LEU A 59 -6.09 -25.68 -1.39
CA LEU A 59 -5.82 -24.43 -2.12
C LEU A 59 -6.73 -23.26 -1.70
N GLY A 60 -7.94 -23.54 -1.23
CA GLY A 60 -8.95 -22.51 -1.00
C GLY A 60 -9.39 -21.87 -2.31
N ASN A 61 -9.27 -20.55 -2.40
CA ASN A 61 -9.64 -19.70 -3.54
C ASN A 61 -8.44 -19.32 -4.43
N LEU A 62 -7.23 -19.84 -4.20
CA LEU A 62 -6.05 -19.52 -5.02
C LEU A 62 -6.29 -19.74 -6.53
N HIS A 63 -6.97 -20.83 -6.89
CA HIS A 63 -7.33 -21.16 -8.27
C HIS A 63 -8.30 -20.15 -8.95
N GLN A 64 -8.92 -19.26 -8.18
CA GLN A 64 -9.88 -18.26 -8.67
C GLN A 64 -9.28 -16.86 -8.74
N ILE A 65 -8.06 -16.67 -8.22
CA ILE A 65 -7.35 -15.40 -8.29
C ILE A 65 -6.74 -15.27 -9.69
N PRO A 66 -7.15 -14.27 -10.49
CA PRO A 66 -6.57 -14.06 -11.79
C PRO A 66 -5.15 -13.51 -11.64
N VAL A 67 -4.27 -13.84 -12.60
CA VAL A 67 -2.89 -13.33 -12.63
C VAL A 67 -2.87 -11.81 -12.80
N THR A 68 -3.81 -11.26 -13.58
CA THR A 68 -3.99 -9.82 -13.79
C THR A 68 -5.46 -9.43 -13.56
N GLY A 69 -5.73 -8.18 -13.21
CA GLY A 69 -7.11 -7.68 -13.09
C GLY A 69 -7.85 -8.10 -11.82
N LEU A 70 -7.15 -8.43 -10.72
CA LEU A 70 -7.77 -8.78 -9.44
C LEU A 70 -8.73 -7.68 -8.92
N HIS A 71 -8.40 -6.41 -9.15
CA HIS A 71 -9.25 -5.27 -8.82
C HIS A 71 -10.63 -5.34 -9.49
N ALA A 72 -10.71 -5.76 -10.76
CA ALA A 72 -11.97 -5.94 -11.46
C ALA A 72 -12.73 -7.17 -10.95
N LYS A 73 -12.01 -8.22 -10.55
CA LYS A 73 -12.62 -9.40 -9.95
C LYS A 73 -13.27 -9.09 -8.60
N PHE A 74 -12.70 -8.17 -7.82
CA PHE A 74 -13.28 -7.72 -6.56
C PHE A 74 -14.59 -6.95 -6.72
N ILE A 75 -14.82 -6.28 -7.86
CA ILE A 75 -16.14 -5.71 -8.17
C ILE A 75 -17.16 -6.85 -8.28
N GLN A 76 -16.87 -7.87 -9.10
CA GLN A 76 -17.78 -9.01 -9.30
C GLN A 76 -18.11 -9.73 -7.99
N TRP A 77 -17.10 -9.99 -7.16
CA TRP A 77 -17.30 -10.63 -5.87
C TRP A 77 -17.98 -9.74 -4.84
N GLY A 78 -17.71 -8.44 -4.84
CA GLY A 78 -18.38 -7.47 -3.99
C GLY A 78 -19.88 -7.38 -4.28
N GLU A 79 -20.27 -7.37 -5.55
CA GLU A 79 -21.68 -7.40 -5.94
C GLU A 79 -22.34 -8.77 -5.65
N GLN A 80 -21.60 -9.88 -5.82
CA GLN A 80 -22.13 -11.23 -5.61
C GLN A 80 -22.28 -11.62 -4.13
N PHE A 81 -21.30 -11.27 -3.29
CA PHE A 81 -21.22 -11.71 -1.90
C PHE A 81 -21.52 -10.59 -0.89
N GLY A 82 -21.67 -9.36 -1.36
CA GLY A 82 -21.97 -8.18 -0.55
C GLY A 82 -20.73 -7.38 -0.15
N GLY A 83 -20.95 -6.37 0.68
CA GLY A 83 -19.93 -5.36 1.04
C GLY A 83 -18.70 -5.89 1.78
N ILE A 84 -18.78 -7.08 2.38
CA ILE A 84 -17.65 -7.74 3.02
C ILE A 84 -17.66 -9.20 2.61
N PHE A 85 -16.55 -9.66 2.05
CA PHE A 85 -16.38 -11.05 1.67
C PHE A 85 -14.99 -11.55 2.02
N SER A 86 -14.82 -12.88 2.03
CA SER A 86 -13.57 -13.51 2.40
C SER A 86 -13.05 -14.47 1.33
N LEU A 87 -11.74 -14.64 1.28
CA LEU A 87 -11.03 -15.60 0.44
C LEU A 87 -10.09 -16.44 1.32
N LYS A 88 -9.97 -17.72 1.04
CA LYS A 88 -8.98 -18.61 1.67
C LYS A 88 -7.80 -18.78 0.73
N LEU A 89 -6.61 -18.39 1.14
CA LEU A 89 -5.37 -18.54 0.36
C LEU A 89 -4.51 -19.59 1.03
N ALA A 90 -4.69 -20.85 0.60
CA ALA A 90 -4.26 -21.99 1.39
C ALA A 90 -4.76 -21.88 2.84
N SER A 91 -3.87 -21.84 3.84
CA SER A 91 -4.22 -21.67 5.25
C SER A 91 -4.68 -20.25 5.60
N SER A 92 -4.24 -19.25 4.84
CA SER A 92 -4.44 -17.83 5.15
C SER A 92 -5.87 -17.38 4.84
N THR A 93 -6.34 -16.35 5.54
CA THR A 93 -7.65 -15.74 5.32
C THR A 93 -7.46 -14.30 4.85
N MET A 94 -8.06 -13.95 3.73
CA MET A 94 -8.16 -12.59 3.24
C MET A 94 -9.61 -12.11 3.38
N ILE A 95 -9.80 -10.91 3.93
CA ILE A 95 -11.07 -10.21 4.06
C ILE A 95 -11.01 -8.98 3.14
N VAL A 96 -11.99 -8.83 2.28
CA VAL A 96 -12.09 -7.70 1.36
C VAL A 96 -13.22 -6.79 1.85
N LEU A 97 -12.90 -5.52 2.11
CA LEU A 97 -13.85 -4.50 2.56
C LEU A 97 -14.35 -3.67 1.38
N TYR A 98 -15.30 -4.22 0.62
CA TYR A 98 -16.01 -3.55 -0.46
C TYR A 98 -17.18 -2.69 0.07
N ASP A 99 -16.95 -1.98 1.17
CA ASP A 99 -17.98 -1.22 1.88
C ASP A 99 -17.41 -0.03 2.65
N ARG A 100 -17.90 1.18 2.32
CA ARG A 100 -17.43 2.43 2.91
C ARG A 100 -17.64 2.50 4.43
N LYS A 101 -18.76 1.95 4.91
CA LYS A 101 -19.08 1.89 6.35
C LYS A 101 -18.17 0.90 7.05
N ALA A 102 -17.94 -0.28 6.47
CA ALA A 102 -17.04 -1.28 7.02
C ALA A 102 -15.59 -0.76 7.10
N VAL A 103 -15.11 -0.09 6.04
CA VAL A 103 -13.79 0.58 6.05
C VAL A 103 -13.72 1.57 7.21
N HIS A 104 -14.73 2.42 7.38
CA HIS A 104 -14.76 3.39 8.46
C HIS A 104 -14.84 2.76 9.87
N ASP A 105 -15.73 1.80 10.07
CA ASP A 105 -15.97 1.19 11.38
C ASP A 105 -14.82 0.28 11.83
N LEU A 106 -14.11 -0.35 10.89
CA LEU A 106 -13.03 -1.28 11.19
C LEU A 106 -11.66 -0.63 11.08
N VAL A 107 -11.37 0.07 9.99
CA VAL A 107 -10.02 0.59 9.72
C VAL A 107 -9.82 1.95 10.39
N ASP A 108 -10.76 2.89 10.25
CA ASP A 108 -10.61 4.23 10.83
C ASP A 108 -10.78 4.18 12.35
N LYS A 109 -11.91 3.64 12.83
CA LYS A 109 -12.25 3.63 14.27
C LYS A 109 -11.44 2.63 15.08
N LYS A 110 -11.08 1.49 14.49
CA LYS A 110 -10.35 0.41 15.18
C LYS A 110 -8.94 0.24 14.62
N GLY A 111 -8.26 1.34 14.28
CA GLY A 111 -6.89 1.33 13.76
C GLY A 111 -5.91 0.46 14.55
N VAL A 112 -5.98 0.46 15.89
CA VAL A 112 -5.14 -0.41 16.76
C VAL A 112 -5.26 -1.91 16.43
N ILE A 113 -6.40 -2.35 15.88
CA ILE A 113 -6.66 -3.74 15.50
C ILE A 113 -6.34 -3.98 14.02
N TYR A 114 -6.59 -3.00 13.16
CA TYR A 114 -6.55 -3.14 11.69
C TYR A 114 -5.34 -2.45 11.04
N SER A 115 -4.35 -1.95 11.79
CA SER A 115 -3.19 -1.23 11.23
C SER A 115 -1.91 -2.07 11.10
N GLU A 116 -1.93 -3.33 11.50
CA GLU A 116 -0.77 -4.21 11.33
C GLU A 116 -0.58 -4.54 9.85
N ARG A 117 0.57 -5.11 9.49
CA ARG A 117 0.91 -5.53 8.13
C ARG A 117 1.06 -7.05 8.06
N PRO A 118 0.58 -7.69 6.98
CA PRO A 118 0.79 -9.13 6.81
C PRO A 118 2.28 -9.41 6.61
N PRO A 119 2.79 -10.55 7.08
CA PRO A 119 4.14 -10.99 6.75
C PRO A 119 4.34 -11.00 5.24
N ASN A 120 5.46 -10.45 4.78
CA ASN A 120 5.84 -10.47 3.37
C ASN A 120 7.33 -10.78 3.29
N HIS A 121 7.65 -12.06 3.08
CA HIS A 121 9.02 -12.54 3.16
C HIS A 121 9.93 -11.91 2.08
N VAL A 122 9.38 -11.61 0.91
CA VAL A 122 10.17 -10.97 -0.15
C VAL A 122 10.43 -9.51 0.19
N ALA A 123 9.44 -8.79 0.69
CA ALA A 123 9.65 -7.43 1.19
C ALA A 123 10.70 -7.40 2.31
N ASP A 124 10.65 -8.36 3.24
CA ASP A 124 11.65 -8.46 4.30
C ASP A 124 13.07 -8.67 3.77
N ILE A 125 13.25 -9.41 2.65
CA ILE A 125 14.57 -9.54 1.99
C ILE A 125 14.96 -8.24 1.28
N VAL A 126 14.03 -7.59 0.57
CA VAL A 126 14.33 -6.36 -0.18
C VAL A 126 14.63 -5.19 0.74
N THR A 127 14.03 -5.14 1.93
CA THR A 127 14.16 -4.01 2.86
C THR A 127 14.87 -4.35 4.16
N HIS A 128 15.34 -5.59 4.34
CA HIS A 128 15.88 -6.10 5.60
C HIS A 128 14.99 -5.82 6.83
N GLY A 129 13.66 -5.83 6.62
CA GLY A 129 12.67 -5.53 7.67
C GLY A 129 12.48 -4.03 8.00
N ASP A 130 13.21 -3.12 7.36
CA ASP A 130 13.16 -1.67 7.61
C ASP A 130 12.19 -0.91 6.67
N SER A 131 11.12 -1.57 6.20
CA SER A 131 10.14 -0.95 5.30
C SER A 131 9.11 -0.10 6.01
N PHE A 132 9.25 1.22 5.99
CA PHE A 132 8.25 2.13 6.60
C PHE A 132 6.80 1.89 6.11
N ALA A 133 6.62 1.44 4.87
CA ALA A 133 5.29 1.14 4.29
C ALA A 133 4.68 -0.18 4.80
N PHE A 134 5.52 -1.21 5.04
CA PHE A 134 5.10 -2.57 5.39
C PHE A 134 5.41 -2.97 6.84
N MET A 135 5.86 -2.04 7.67
CA MET A 135 6.14 -2.30 9.09
C MET A 135 4.88 -2.35 9.97
N ASN A 136 4.93 -3.22 10.97
CA ASN A 136 3.99 -3.23 12.09
C ASN A 136 4.25 -2.05 13.05
N ASN A 137 3.38 -1.87 14.04
CA ASN A 137 3.49 -0.79 15.03
C ASN A 137 4.62 -1.03 16.06
N THR A 138 5.87 -0.98 15.60
CA THR A 138 7.08 -1.15 16.41
C THR A 138 7.60 0.19 16.96
N PRO A 139 8.52 0.21 17.95
CA PRO A 139 9.19 1.44 18.37
C PRO A 139 9.85 2.20 17.20
N LEU A 140 10.51 1.49 16.29
CA LEU A 140 11.13 2.08 15.09
C LEU A 140 10.08 2.74 14.19
N TYR A 141 8.98 2.03 13.87
CA TYR A 141 7.89 2.60 13.08
C TYR A 141 7.31 3.86 13.70
N ARG A 142 7.12 3.88 15.03
CA ARG A 142 6.56 5.06 15.73
C ARG A 142 7.49 6.27 15.63
N GLU A 143 8.80 6.08 15.75
CA GLU A 143 9.78 7.18 15.58
C GLU A 143 9.80 7.68 14.13
N GLN A 144 9.88 6.78 13.14
CA GLN A 144 9.80 7.14 11.71
C GLN A 144 8.49 7.85 11.37
N ARG A 145 7.35 7.34 11.86
CA ARG A 145 6.02 7.92 11.64
C ARG A 145 5.91 9.31 12.25
N LYS A 146 6.53 9.54 13.41
CA LYS A 146 6.60 10.88 14.04
C LYS A 146 7.37 11.86 13.17
N ILE A 147 8.54 11.46 12.64
CA ILE A 147 9.35 12.30 11.74
C ILE A 147 8.56 12.63 10.47
N ALA A 148 7.96 11.63 9.81
CA ALA A 148 7.17 11.81 8.60
C ALA A 148 5.96 12.71 8.84
N SER A 149 5.17 12.45 9.88
CA SER A 149 3.95 13.21 10.17
C SER A 149 4.23 14.68 10.53
N HIS A 150 5.36 14.95 11.19
CA HIS A 150 5.80 16.31 11.47
C HIS A 150 6.21 17.04 10.18
N ASN A 151 7.12 16.46 9.41
CA ASN A 151 7.71 17.10 8.25
C ASN A 151 6.81 17.14 7.00
N LEU A 152 5.80 16.26 6.93
CA LEU A 152 4.82 16.21 5.84
C LEU A 152 3.42 16.65 6.30
N SER A 153 3.34 17.39 7.40
CA SER A 153 2.06 18.00 7.82
C SER A 153 1.61 19.06 6.81
N PRO A 154 0.29 19.28 6.63
CA PRO A 154 -0.23 20.26 5.66
C PRO A 154 0.43 21.63 5.76
N ARG A 155 0.58 22.16 6.99
CA ARG A 155 1.25 23.44 7.24
C ARG A 155 2.70 23.47 6.70
N ILE A 156 3.47 22.41 6.92
CA ILE A 156 4.86 22.34 6.45
C ILE A 156 4.92 22.22 4.92
N LEU A 157 3.98 21.49 4.33
CA LEU A 157 3.88 21.35 2.88
C LEU A 157 3.51 22.70 2.22
N ASP A 158 2.51 23.41 2.76
CA ASP A 158 2.09 24.72 2.26
C ASP A 158 3.24 25.75 2.34
N GLU A 159 4.07 25.69 3.39
CA GLU A 159 5.20 26.59 3.59
C GLU A 159 6.43 26.24 2.74
N ARG A 160 6.67 24.95 2.44
CA ARG A 160 7.96 24.48 1.92
C ARG A 160 7.91 23.82 0.55
N ALA A 161 6.81 23.15 0.20
CA ALA A 161 6.73 22.38 -1.02
C ALA A 161 6.52 23.27 -2.25
N GLY A 162 5.80 24.39 -2.10
CA GLY A 162 5.41 25.27 -3.22
C GLY A 162 6.59 25.73 -4.07
N ALA A 163 7.60 26.36 -3.46
CA ALA A 163 8.77 26.86 -4.20
C ALA A 163 9.58 25.76 -4.90
N ILE A 164 9.66 24.57 -4.29
CA ILE A 164 10.33 23.40 -4.90
C ILE A 164 9.51 22.91 -6.09
N GLN A 165 8.19 22.79 -5.94
CA GLN A 165 7.29 22.38 -7.01
C GLN A 165 7.33 23.36 -8.17
N ASP A 166 7.23 24.66 -7.93
CA ASP A 166 7.26 25.71 -8.97
C ASP A 166 8.57 25.66 -9.78
N ALA A 167 9.70 25.47 -9.10
CA ALA A 167 11.00 25.35 -9.76
C ALA A 167 11.08 24.09 -10.65
N GLU A 168 10.60 22.95 -10.17
CA GLU A 168 10.62 21.69 -10.92
C GLU A 168 9.60 21.66 -12.05
N ILE A 169 8.44 22.30 -11.87
CA ILE A 169 7.39 22.46 -12.89
C ILE A 169 7.89 23.38 -14.00
N THR A 170 8.61 24.47 -13.68
CA THR A 170 9.22 25.34 -14.69
C THR A 170 10.16 24.54 -15.62
N ILE A 171 10.90 23.61 -15.03
CA ILE A 171 11.82 22.76 -15.77
C ILE A 171 11.06 21.71 -16.58
N LEU A 172 9.98 21.13 -16.03
CA LEU A 172 9.08 20.26 -16.78
C LEU A 172 8.52 20.97 -18.02
N MET A 173 8.03 22.20 -17.88
CA MET A 173 7.49 22.97 -19.01
C MET A 173 8.55 23.21 -20.08
N ARG A 174 9.77 23.62 -19.68
CA ARG A 174 10.90 23.77 -20.60
C ARG A 174 11.20 22.47 -21.35
N ASP A 175 11.19 21.34 -20.65
CA ASP A 175 11.57 20.05 -21.23
C ASP A 175 10.48 19.52 -22.17
N LEU A 176 9.20 19.71 -21.82
CA LEU A 176 8.07 19.43 -22.72
C LEU A 176 8.09 20.28 -24.00
N LEU A 177 8.56 21.53 -23.93
CA LEU A 177 8.74 22.37 -25.13
C LEU A 177 9.88 21.89 -26.03
N LYS A 178 10.92 21.27 -25.47
CA LYS A 178 12.11 20.83 -26.21
C LYS A 178 11.98 19.42 -26.78
N SER A 179 11.44 18.49 -26.00
CA SER A 179 11.27 17.08 -26.39
C SER A 179 9.94 16.54 -25.87
N PRO A 180 8.80 16.97 -26.45
CA PRO A 180 7.46 16.57 -26.00
C PRO A 180 7.21 15.05 -26.10
N ASP A 181 7.85 14.37 -27.06
CA ASP A 181 7.73 12.92 -27.23
C ASP A 181 8.25 12.13 -26.01
N ASP A 182 9.10 12.75 -25.19
CA ASP A 182 9.70 12.16 -23.99
C ASP A 182 8.98 12.56 -22.69
N PHE A 183 7.72 13.02 -22.78
CA PHE A 183 6.93 13.50 -21.63
C PHE A 183 6.90 12.51 -20.45
N TYR A 184 6.92 11.20 -20.73
CA TYR A 184 6.95 10.16 -19.69
C TYR A 184 8.15 10.34 -18.76
N HIS A 185 9.36 10.38 -19.31
CA HIS A 185 10.58 10.52 -18.51
C HIS A 185 10.66 11.90 -17.85
N HIS A 186 10.17 12.95 -18.51
CA HIS A 186 10.11 14.29 -17.92
C HIS A 186 9.24 14.34 -16.67
N VAL A 187 8.02 13.79 -16.73
CA VAL A 187 7.09 13.73 -15.60
C VAL A 187 7.68 12.91 -14.46
N MET A 188 8.21 11.71 -14.76
CA MET A 188 8.86 10.85 -13.77
C MET A 188 10.00 11.60 -13.07
N ARG A 189 10.94 12.18 -13.83
CA ARG A 189 12.07 12.93 -13.27
C ARG A 189 11.59 14.09 -12.40
N THR A 190 10.59 14.85 -12.83
CA THR A 190 10.08 16.01 -12.08
C THR A 190 9.55 15.62 -10.70
N THR A 191 8.70 14.59 -10.58
CA THR A 191 8.14 14.19 -9.27
C THR A 191 9.21 13.65 -8.34
N CYS A 192 10.17 12.89 -8.88
CA CYS A 192 11.33 12.43 -8.12
C CYS A 192 12.22 13.57 -7.66
N SER A 193 12.50 14.55 -8.51
CA SER A 193 13.32 15.70 -8.14
C SER A 193 12.67 16.54 -7.03
N VAL A 194 11.34 16.74 -7.09
CA VAL A 194 10.57 17.38 -5.99
C VAL A 194 10.75 16.58 -4.69
N ALA A 195 10.54 15.27 -4.73
CA ALA A 195 10.65 14.40 -3.56
C ALA A 195 12.07 14.40 -2.97
N CYS A 196 13.11 14.25 -3.80
CA CYS A 196 14.50 14.33 -3.38
C CYS A 196 14.86 15.69 -2.79
N ALA A 197 14.34 16.79 -3.36
CA ALA A 197 14.62 18.13 -2.85
C ALA A 197 13.99 18.34 -1.47
N MET A 198 12.77 17.85 -1.23
CA MET A 198 12.13 17.92 0.08
C MET A 198 12.82 17.02 1.12
N VAL A 199 13.18 15.79 0.72
CA VAL A 199 13.71 14.78 1.64
C VAL A 199 15.21 14.96 1.88
N TRP A 200 16.02 14.90 0.82
CA TRP A 200 17.49 14.93 0.88
C TRP A 200 18.07 16.34 0.69
N GLY A 201 17.24 17.32 0.33
CA GLY A 201 17.73 18.67 0.03
C GLY A 201 18.48 18.73 -1.30
N GLN A 202 18.32 17.76 -2.20
CA GLN A 202 19.03 17.72 -3.47
C GLN A 202 18.10 17.32 -4.61
N ARG A 203 18.39 17.79 -5.82
CA ARG A 203 17.57 17.53 -7.01
C ARG A 203 17.91 16.18 -7.63
N GLY A 204 16.95 15.60 -8.34
CA GLY A 204 17.15 14.49 -9.28
C GLY A 204 17.32 15.04 -10.69
N PRO A 205 18.57 15.30 -11.16
CA PRO A 205 18.79 15.95 -12.45
C PRO A 205 18.31 15.13 -13.64
N THR A 206 18.27 13.80 -13.52
CA THR A 206 17.89 12.86 -14.57
C THR A 206 16.88 11.84 -14.06
N TYR A 207 16.19 11.18 -14.99
CA TYR A 207 15.33 10.04 -14.70
C TYR A 207 16.07 8.96 -13.88
N ASP A 208 17.32 8.66 -14.23
CA ASP A 208 18.09 7.62 -13.54
C ASP A 208 18.68 8.04 -12.17
N SER A 209 18.46 9.29 -11.73
CA SER A 209 19.14 9.81 -10.54
C SER A 209 18.74 9.10 -9.24
N PHE A 210 17.47 8.70 -9.10
CA PHE A 210 16.95 8.03 -7.90
C PHE A 210 15.80 7.03 -8.17
N PHE A 211 15.40 6.81 -9.42
CA PHE A 211 14.53 5.68 -9.80
C PHE A 211 15.37 4.43 -10.06
N GLY A 212 15.84 3.79 -9.00
CA GLY A 212 16.47 2.47 -9.15
C GLY A 212 15.42 1.40 -9.47
N ARG A 213 15.78 0.45 -10.33
CA ARG A 213 14.94 -0.72 -10.68
C ARG A 213 14.96 -1.80 -9.58
N TYR A 214 14.75 -1.41 -8.33
CA TYR A 214 14.68 -2.33 -7.19
C TYR A 214 13.24 -2.59 -6.72
N SER A 215 12.28 -1.75 -7.10
CA SER A 215 10.85 -1.96 -6.82
C SER A 215 10.24 -3.12 -7.62
N GLU A 216 10.84 -3.50 -8.76
CA GLU A 216 10.38 -4.61 -9.62
C GLU A 216 10.29 -5.95 -8.85
N ALA A 217 11.13 -6.14 -7.82
CA ALA A 217 11.07 -7.33 -6.97
C ALA A 217 9.89 -7.34 -5.99
N LEU A 218 9.19 -6.22 -5.81
CA LEU A 218 8.04 -6.09 -4.91
C LEU A 218 6.70 -6.04 -5.67
N GLU A 219 6.73 -6.07 -7.01
CA GLU A 219 5.52 -6.04 -7.82
C GLU A 219 4.64 -7.27 -7.57
N PRO A 220 3.30 -7.10 -7.51
CA PRO A 220 2.38 -8.22 -7.45
C PRO A 220 2.60 -9.21 -8.60
N GLY A 221 2.83 -10.48 -8.26
CA GLY A 221 3.11 -11.55 -9.25
C GLY A 221 4.58 -11.71 -9.63
N ALA A 222 5.49 -10.84 -9.17
CA ALA A 222 6.92 -11.00 -9.38
C ALA A 222 7.53 -12.19 -8.60
N ASN A 223 6.83 -12.66 -7.57
CA ASN A 223 7.31 -13.68 -6.64
C ASN A 223 6.31 -14.82 -6.48
N PRO A 224 6.79 -16.03 -6.15
CA PRO A 224 5.89 -17.12 -5.77
C PRO A 224 5.16 -16.81 -4.45
N PRO A 225 4.06 -17.52 -4.14
CA PRO A 225 3.29 -17.35 -2.89
C PRO A 225 4.05 -17.94 -1.68
N VAL A 226 5.20 -17.35 -1.33
CA VAL A 226 6.14 -17.88 -0.34
C VAL A 226 5.58 -17.83 1.09
N ASP A 227 4.66 -16.90 1.37
CA ASP A 227 4.05 -16.76 2.68
C ASP A 227 2.84 -17.70 2.87
N GLU A 228 2.11 -18.02 1.80
CA GLU A 228 1.06 -19.06 1.82
C GLU A 228 1.65 -20.48 1.80
N PHE A 229 2.83 -20.64 1.19
CA PHE A 229 3.54 -21.92 1.08
C PHE A 229 4.97 -21.82 1.65
N PRO A 230 5.13 -21.84 2.99
CA PRO A 230 6.42 -21.61 3.65
C PRO A 230 7.54 -22.57 3.24
N PHE A 231 7.22 -23.76 2.73
CA PHE A 231 8.23 -24.70 2.24
C PHE A 231 9.08 -24.13 1.10
N LEU A 232 8.55 -23.15 0.35
CA LEU A 232 9.28 -22.45 -0.71
C LEU A 232 10.49 -21.67 -0.17
N LYS A 233 10.49 -21.28 1.11
CA LYS A 233 11.62 -20.61 1.78
C LYS A 233 12.84 -21.52 1.90
N TYR A 234 12.67 -22.84 1.85
CA TYR A 234 13.78 -23.79 2.02
C TYR A 234 14.31 -24.35 0.70
N LEU A 235 13.76 -23.92 -0.44
CA LEU A 235 14.27 -24.33 -1.74
C LEU A 235 15.69 -23.76 -1.98
N PRO A 236 16.61 -24.56 -2.55
CA PRO A 236 17.93 -24.08 -2.96
C PRO A 236 17.85 -22.92 -3.97
N ASP A 237 18.87 -22.07 -4.03
CA ASP A 237 18.84 -20.83 -4.83
C ASP A 237 18.64 -21.07 -6.33
N PHE A 238 19.09 -22.21 -6.89
CA PHE A 238 18.85 -22.56 -8.28
C PHE A 238 17.36 -22.80 -8.61
N LEU A 239 16.53 -23.08 -7.61
CA LEU A 239 15.06 -23.16 -7.71
C LEU A 239 14.37 -21.88 -7.22
N SER A 240 15.13 -20.92 -6.70
CA SER A 240 14.64 -19.68 -6.08
C SER A 240 15.28 -18.43 -6.70
N PRO A 241 15.21 -18.21 -8.03
CA PRO A 241 15.77 -17.01 -8.66
C PRO A 241 15.13 -15.70 -8.15
N TRP A 242 13.93 -15.79 -7.58
CA TRP A 242 13.26 -14.67 -6.90
C TRP A 242 14.05 -14.16 -5.70
N ARG A 243 14.74 -15.03 -4.95
CA ARG A 243 15.56 -14.64 -3.79
C ARG A 243 16.77 -13.81 -4.23
N LEU A 244 17.49 -14.27 -5.25
CA LEU A 244 18.62 -13.53 -5.82
C LEU A 244 18.18 -12.16 -6.38
N ARG A 245 16.97 -12.08 -6.96
CA ARG A 245 16.40 -10.81 -7.41
C ARG A 245 16.09 -9.88 -6.24
N ALA A 246 15.49 -10.40 -5.16
CA ALA A 246 15.20 -9.64 -3.95
C ALA A 246 16.49 -9.11 -3.29
N GLU A 247 17.53 -9.93 -3.17
CA GLU A 247 18.83 -9.51 -2.63
C GLU A 247 19.53 -8.46 -3.50
N ARG A 248 19.45 -8.60 -4.83
CA ARG A 248 19.96 -7.56 -5.76
C ARG A 248 19.20 -6.25 -5.60
N SER A 249 17.89 -6.33 -5.38
CA SER A 249 17.04 -5.16 -5.17
C SER A 249 17.39 -4.45 -3.87
N PHE A 250 17.62 -5.19 -2.78
CA PHE A 250 18.16 -4.63 -1.55
C PHE A 250 19.47 -3.87 -1.78
N LYS A 251 20.46 -4.50 -2.44
CA LYS A 251 21.76 -3.86 -2.71
C LYS A 251 21.60 -2.58 -3.52
N ALA A 252 20.79 -2.60 -4.58
CA ALA A 252 20.56 -1.43 -5.40
C ALA A 252 19.86 -0.30 -4.62
N MET A 253 18.88 -0.63 -3.78
CA MET A 253 18.19 0.33 -2.91
C MET A 253 19.17 0.94 -1.88
N ASP A 254 19.95 0.10 -1.20
CA ASP A 254 20.91 0.52 -0.18
C ASP A 254 22.02 1.41 -0.76
N GLU A 255 22.58 1.03 -1.92
CA GLU A 255 23.58 1.82 -2.64
C GLU A 255 23.01 3.19 -3.07
N THR A 256 21.77 3.22 -3.57
CA THR A 256 21.09 4.46 -3.99
C THR A 256 20.96 5.42 -2.82
N TRP A 257 20.43 4.96 -1.68
CA TRP A 257 20.15 5.82 -0.54
C TRP A 257 21.40 6.16 0.27
N THR A 258 22.41 5.29 0.28
CA THR A 258 23.75 5.61 0.78
C THR A 258 24.42 6.70 -0.05
N LYS A 259 24.30 6.64 -1.39
CA LYS A 259 24.79 7.71 -2.27
C LYS A 259 24.05 9.03 -2.01
N ALA A 260 22.73 8.99 -1.82
CA ALA A 260 21.96 10.20 -1.51
C ALA A 260 22.41 10.84 -0.18
N ARG A 261 22.67 10.01 0.83
CA ARG A 261 23.23 10.44 2.12
C ARG A 261 24.62 11.05 1.97
N ALA A 262 25.51 10.44 1.19
CA ALA A 262 26.87 10.94 0.98
C ALA A 262 26.87 12.35 0.37
N ILE A 263 26.04 12.60 -0.66
CA ILE A 263 25.92 13.94 -1.26
C ILE A 263 25.39 14.96 -0.24
N THR A 264 24.44 14.56 0.60
CA THR A 264 23.92 15.39 1.69
C THR A 264 25.02 15.73 2.70
N GLU A 265 25.85 14.77 3.09
CA GLU A 265 26.94 14.98 4.05
C GLU A 265 28.08 15.83 3.47
N GLU A 266 28.45 15.63 2.20
CA GLU A 266 29.42 16.47 1.50
C GLU A 266 28.97 17.94 1.48
N ARG A 267 27.71 18.19 1.09
CA ARG A 267 27.10 19.52 1.19
C ARG A 267 27.21 20.07 2.61
N ARG A 268 26.82 19.28 3.61
CA ARG A 268 26.83 19.70 5.02
C ARG A 268 28.24 19.99 5.55
N ALA A 269 29.26 19.29 5.07
CA ALA A 269 30.66 19.49 5.46
C ALA A 269 31.19 20.87 5.02
N THR A 270 30.65 21.46 3.96
CA THR A 270 30.97 22.82 3.52
C THR A 270 30.32 23.93 4.37
N GLY A 271 29.49 23.55 5.36
CA GLY A 271 28.69 24.48 6.16
C GLY A 271 27.31 24.79 5.56
N GLU A 272 27.00 24.29 4.36
CA GLU A 272 25.69 24.49 3.75
C GLU A 272 24.63 23.60 4.42
N ARG A 273 23.56 24.21 4.93
CA ARG A 273 22.35 23.53 5.43
C ARG A 273 21.16 23.95 4.58
N ARG A 274 20.30 23.00 4.24
CA ARG A 274 19.07 23.20 3.48
C ARG A 274 17.87 22.84 4.32
N VAL A 275 16.73 23.48 4.03
CA VAL A 275 15.46 23.16 4.68
C VAL A 275 14.90 21.86 4.07
N CYS A 276 15.35 20.71 4.58
CA CYS A 276 14.92 19.37 4.13
C CYS A 276 14.83 18.38 5.30
N ILE A 277 14.18 17.24 5.08
CA ILE A 277 13.96 16.22 6.13
C ILE A 277 15.28 15.62 6.61
N ALA A 278 16.22 15.35 5.70
CA ALA A 278 17.52 14.78 6.04
C ALA A 278 18.30 15.70 7.00
N ASP A 279 18.44 17.00 6.67
CA ASP A 279 19.14 17.94 7.55
C ASP A 279 18.42 18.05 8.91
N SER A 280 17.08 18.10 8.91
CA SER A 280 16.27 18.07 10.15
C SER A 280 16.54 16.83 11.00
N VAL A 281 16.66 15.65 10.39
CA VAL A 281 16.88 14.39 11.13
C VAL A 281 18.31 14.33 11.66
N LEU A 282 19.28 14.77 10.85
CA LEU A 282 20.70 14.68 11.18
C LEU A 282 21.18 15.77 12.14
N ASP A 283 20.45 16.87 12.26
CA ASP A 283 20.72 17.93 13.23
C ASP A 283 19.96 17.72 14.56
N ASP A 284 18.97 16.80 14.65
CA ASP A 284 18.19 16.59 15.88
C ASP A 284 18.92 15.66 16.87
N PRO A 285 19.47 16.19 18.00
CA PRO A 285 20.16 15.37 18.97
C PRO A 285 19.24 14.35 19.66
N LYS A 286 17.91 14.52 19.62
CA LYS A 286 16.95 13.58 20.18
C LYS A 286 16.76 12.34 19.32
N LEU A 287 17.21 12.38 18.06
CA LEU A 287 17.18 11.24 17.13
C LEU A 287 18.51 10.49 17.10
N ALA A 288 19.58 11.07 17.65
CA ALA A 288 20.88 10.43 17.75
C ALA A 288 20.78 9.06 18.46
N GLY A 289 21.26 8.01 17.78
CA GLY A 289 21.27 6.65 18.30
C GLY A 289 19.92 5.93 18.35
N LYS A 290 18.81 6.55 17.91
CA LYS A 290 17.50 5.89 17.83
C LYS A 290 17.32 5.00 16.61
N MET A 291 18.09 5.28 15.55
CA MET A 291 18.08 4.55 14.28
C MET A 291 19.52 4.38 13.83
N THR A 292 19.82 3.28 13.15
CA THR A 292 21.09 3.12 12.43
C THR A 292 21.13 4.04 11.21
N ASP A 293 22.33 4.29 10.65
CA ASP A 293 22.44 5.06 9.42
C ASP A 293 21.70 4.40 8.26
N THR A 294 21.76 3.07 8.14
CA THR A 294 20.99 2.30 7.15
C THR A 294 19.49 2.53 7.31
N GLN A 295 18.97 2.46 8.54
CA GLN A 295 17.55 2.70 8.83
C GLN A 295 17.11 4.13 8.47
N ILE A 296 17.96 5.12 8.74
CA ILE A 296 17.70 6.52 8.33
C ILE A 296 17.67 6.61 6.81
N ASN A 297 18.66 6.04 6.12
CA ASN A 297 18.77 6.11 4.67
C ASN A 297 17.57 5.44 3.99
N HIS A 298 17.18 4.23 4.42
CA HIS A 298 16.03 3.52 3.87
C HIS A 298 14.71 4.22 4.19
N PHE A 299 14.54 4.74 5.42
CA PHE A 299 13.36 5.52 5.77
C PHE A 299 13.19 6.75 4.88
N LEU A 300 14.24 7.56 4.73
CA LEU A 300 14.22 8.73 3.86
C LEU A 300 14.04 8.32 2.38
N GLY A 301 14.66 7.23 1.95
CA GLY A 301 14.47 6.64 0.63
C GLY A 301 13.01 6.29 0.33
N VAL A 302 12.33 5.58 1.22
CA VAL A 302 10.91 5.23 1.08
C VAL A 302 10.01 6.47 1.00
N LEU A 303 10.36 7.58 1.68
CA LEU A 303 9.63 8.84 1.52
C LEU A 303 9.77 9.41 0.10
N VAL A 304 10.95 9.28 -0.52
CA VAL A 304 11.17 9.68 -1.91
C VAL A 304 10.40 8.76 -2.85
N GLU A 305 10.52 7.45 -2.71
CA GLU A 305 9.83 6.45 -3.54
C GLU A 305 8.31 6.68 -3.53
N GLY A 306 7.74 6.83 -2.33
CA GLY A 306 6.31 7.07 -2.16
C GLY A 306 5.83 8.38 -2.79
N GLY A 307 6.64 9.44 -2.75
CA GLY A 307 6.30 10.74 -3.34
C GLY A 307 6.56 10.84 -4.84
N ALA A 308 7.54 10.10 -5.36
CA ALA A 308 7.97 10.15 -6.75
C ALA A 308 7.02 9.37 -7.67
N ASP A 309 6.89 8.06 -7.44
CA ASP A 309 6.24 7.13 -8.37
C ASP A 309 4.71 7.25 -8.39
N THR A 310 4.10 7.49 -7.22
CA THR A 310 2.64 7.62 -7.13
C THR A 310 2.14 8.91 -7.78
N THR A 311 2.88 10.01 -7.61
CA THR A 311 2.56 11.31 -8.19
C THR A 311 2.75 11.29 -9.70
N SER A 312 3.83 10.70 -10.21
CA SER A 312 4.06 10.59 -11.66
C SER A 312 2.99 9.72 -12.32
N SER A 313 2.66 8.57 -11.72
CA SER A 313 1.59 7.69 -12.18
C SER A 313 0.23 8.42 -12.25
N SER A 314 -0.06 9.26 -11.25
CA SER A 314 -1.28 10.08 -11.23
C SER A 314 -1.29 11.13 -12.36
N ILE A 315 -0.17 11.83 -12.57
CA ILE A 315 -0.04 12.83 -13.65
C ILE A 315 -0.16 12.17 -15.03
N LEU A 316 0.55 11.07 -15.27
CA LEU A 316 0.51 10.34 -16.54
C LEU A 316 -0.88 9.78 -16.83
N THR A 317 -1.58 9.29 -15.79
CA THR A 317 -2.99 8.90 -15.87
C THR A 317 -3.86 10.07 -16.32
N MET A 318 -3.70 11.26 -15.72
CA MET A 318 -4.47 12.44 -16.09
C MET A 318 -4.18 12.89 -17.53
N ILE A 319 -2.92 12.86 -17.97
CA ILE A 319 -2.55 13.14 -19.37
C ILE A 319 -3.28 12.17 -20.32
N ALA A 320 -3.23 10.87 -20.02
CA ALA A 320 -3.93 9.85 -20.80
C ALA A 320 -5.45 10.09 -20.83
N CYS A 321 -6.07 10.41 -19.68
CA CYS A 321 -7.50 10.69 -19.60
C CYS A 321 -7.89 11.92 -20.42
N LEU A 322 -7.18 13.04 -20.26
CA LEU A 322 -7.50 14.30 -20.93
C LEU A 322 -7.28 14.22 -22.45
N SER A 323 -6.27 13.48 -22.91
CA SER A 323 -6.05 13.25 -24.35
C SER A 323 -7.24 12.57 -25.05
N ARG A 324 -8.02 11.77 -24.31
CA ARG A 324 -9.21 11.08 -24.82
C ARG A 324 -10.51 11.84 -24.61
N ASN A 325 -10.52 12.87 -23.77
CA ASN A 325 -11.70 13.64 -23.39
C ASN A 325 -11.43 15.15 -23.55
N PRO A 326 -11.29 15.63 -24.80
CA PRO A 326 -10.77 16.96 -25.07
C PRO A 326 -11.67 18.12 -24.60
N GLU A 327 -12.95 17.86 -24.40
CA GLU A 327 -13.89 18.79 -23.77
C GLU A 327 -13.47 19.19 -22.35
N HIS A 328 -12.85 18.28 -21.58
CA HIS A 328 -12.48 18.56 -20.20
C HIS A 328 -11.24 19.44 -20.10
N TRP A 329 -10.19 19.19 -20.91
CA TRP A 329 -9.02 20.08 -20.87
C TRP A 329 -9.31 21.46 -21.48
N ARG A 330 -10.26 21.59 -22.42
CA ARG A 330 -10.69 22.92 -22.92
C ARG A 330 -11.39 23.76 -21.86
N ILE A 331 -12.20 23.15 -21.00
CA ILE A 331 -12.84 23.86 -19.88
C ILE A 331 -11.77 24.33 -18.87
N ALA A 332 -10.85 23.44 -18.52
CA ALA A 332 -9.74 23.78 -17.63
C ALA A 332 -8.80 24.84 -18.22
N GLN A 333 -8.54 24.78 -19.54
CA GLN A 333 -7.76 25.79 -20.23
C GLN A 333 -8.44 27.15 -20.16
N LYS A 334 -9.75 27.23 -20.42
CA LYS A 334 -10.50 28.48 -20.29
C LYS A 334 -10.39 29.07 -18.88
N GLU A 335 -10.50 28.23 -17.85
CA GLU A 335 -10.35 28.64 -16.45
C GLU A 335 -8.94 29.21 -16.15
N LEU A 336 -7.90 28.58 -16.69
CA LEU A 336 -6.52 29.10 -16.60
C LEU A 336 -6.33 30.39 -17.40
N ASP A 337 -6.82 30.46 -18.63
CA ASP A 337 -6.68 31.62 -19.52
C ASP A 337 -7.37 32.86 -18.94
N GLU A 338 -8.55 32.69 -18.32
CA GLU A 338 -9.27 33.79 -17.65
C GLU A 338 -8.53 34.32 -16.41
N LEU A 339 -7.78 33.46 -15.71
CA LEU A 339 -7.11 33.81 -14.45
C LEU A 339 -5.67 34.27 -14.61
N CYS A 340 -4.92 33.60 -15.49
CA CYS A 340 -3.49 33.77 -15.67
C CYS A 340 -3.11 34.37 -17.03
N GLY A 341 -3.99 34.21 -18.03
CA GLY A 341 -3.73 34.61 -19.41
C GLY A 341 -2.45 33.99 -19.97
N VAL A 342 -1.68 34.81 -20.69
CA VAL A 342 -0.35 34.45 -21.22
C VAL A 342 0.79 35.06 -20.40
N GLU A 343 0.46 35.79 -19.34
CA GLU A 343 1.36 36.66 -18.59
C GLU A 343 2.14 35.91 -17.50
N ARG A 344 1.57 34.85 -16.92
CA ARG A 344 2.17 34.12 -15.80
C ARG A 344 1.71 32.67 -15.70
N MET A 345 2.47 31.86 -14.95
CA MET A 345 2.05 30.52 -14.50
C MET A 345 1.04 30.63 -13.33
N PRO A 346 0.17 29.63 -13.13
CA PRO A 346 -0.67 29.55 -11.94
C PRO A 346 0.18 29.35 -10.68
N VAL A 347 -0.26 29.93 -9.57
CA VAL A 347 0.36 29.80 -8.25
C VAL A 347 -0.65 29.25 -7.25
N TRP A 348 -0.20 28.75 -6.09
CA TRP A 348 -1.10 28.10 -5.14
C TRP A 348 -2.27 28.99 -4.66
N SER A 349 -2.07 30.31 -4.54
CA SER A 349 -3.13 31.25 -4.16
C SER A 349 -4.25 31.36 -5.19
N ASP A 350 -4.06 30.85 -6.40
CA ASP A 350 -5.09 30.79 -7.46
C ASP A 350 -6.08 29.65 -7.25
N PHE A 351 -5.75 28.64 -6.42
CA PHE A 351 -6.56 27.42 -6.26
C PHE A 351 -8.07 27.67 -6.03
N PRO A 352 -8.51 28.65 -5.20
CA PRO A 352 -9.95 28.93 -5.02
C PRO A 352 -10.69 29.34 -6.31
N ASN A 353 -9.95 29.84 -7.31
CA ASN A 353 -10.47 30.29 -8.60
C ASN A 353 -10.26 29.24 -9.71
N LEU A 354 -9.78 28.04 -9.37
CA LEU A 354 -9.56 26.92 -10.30
C LEU A 354 -10.41 25.66 -9.93
N PRO A 355 -11.71 25.79 -9.59
CA PRO A 355 -12.53 24.65 -9.18
C PRO A 355 -12.60 23.49 -10.19
N TYR A 356 -12.57 23.75 -11.50
CA TYR A 356 -12.69 22.67 -12.49
C TYR A 356 -11.40 21.86 -12.62
N ILE A 357 -10.23 22.48 -12.50
CA ILE A 357 -8.95 21.77 -12.39
C ILE A 357 -8.93 20.85 -11.15
N ASN A 358 -9.42 21.32 -10.00
CA ASN A 358 -9.55 20.46 -8.81
C ASN A 358 -10.46 19.25 -9.10
N CYS A 359 -11.57 19.45 -9.82
CA CYS A 359 -12.44 18.36 -10.25
C CYS A 359 -11.72 17.33 -11.15
N ILE A 360 -10.87 17.79 -12.07
CA ILE A 360 -10.05 16.91 -12.93
C ILE A 360 -9.09 16.07 -12.09
N VAL A 361 -8.37 16.69 -11.15
CA VAL A 361 -7.46 15.97 -10.24
C VAL A 361 -8.23 14.94 -9.43
N LYS A 362 -9.41 15.30 -8.93
CA LYS A 362 -10.24 14.39 -8.15
C LYS A 362 -10.73 13.19 -8.96
N GLU A 363 -11.18 13.43 -10.19
CA GLU A 363 -11.62 12.37 -11.09
C GLU A 363 -10.47 11.51 -11.57
N GLY A 364 -9.27 12.06 -11.79
CA GLY A 364 -8.07 11.27 -12.12
C GLY A 364 -7.76 10.23 -11.06
N LEU A 365 -7.75 10.67 -9.79
CA LEU A 365 -7.52 9.79 -8.64
C LEU A 365 -8.62 8.74 -8.42
N ARG A 366 -9.87 9.03 -8.84
CA ARG A 366 -10.99 8.08 -8.76
C ARG A 366 -10.96 7.09 -9.92
N TRP A 367 -10.80 7.59 -11.14
CA TRP A 367 -10.93 6.84 -12.38
C TRP A 367 -9.83 5.79 -12.50
N HIS A 368 -8.58 6.09 -12.13
CA HIS A 368 -7.53 5.07 -12.09
C HIS A 368 -6.66 5.26 -10.84
N ALA A 369 -7.13 4.70 -9.73
CA ALA A 369 -6.39 4.71 -8.47
C ALA A 369 -5.02 4.03 -8.66
N VAL A 370 -3.94 4.74 -8.30
CA VAL A 370 -2.55 4.25 -8.41
C VAL A 370 -2.36 2.92 -7.68
N LEU A 371 -3.01 2.77 -6.51
CA LEU A 371 -3.03 1.53 -5.74
C LEU A 371 -4.46 0.97 -5.72
N PRO A 372 -4.88 0.22 -6.74
CA PRO A 372 -6.29 -0.19 -6.92
C PRO A 372 -6.80 -1.15 -5.83
N LEU A 373 -5.88 -1.81 -5.12
CA LEU A 373 -6.16 -2.70 -3.98
C LEU A 373 -5.75 -2.10 -2.62
N GLY A 374 -5.20 -0.88 -2.62
CA GLY A 374 -4.53 -0.32 -1.45
C GLY A 374 -3.32 -1.13 -1.00
N VAL A 375 -2.81 -0.81 0.20
CA VAL A 375 -1.76 -1.60 0.87
C VAL A 375 -2.42 -2.58 1.82
N PRO A 376 -2.09 -3.89 1.80
CA PRO A 376 -2.69 -4.86 2.70
C PRO A 376 -2.51 -4.52 4.18
N HIS A 377 -3.55 -4.77 4.95
CA HIS A 377 -3.57 -4.69 6.40
C HIS A 377 -3.63 -6.09 7.01
N ARG A 378 -3.23 -6.25 8.27
CA ARG A 378 -3.40 -7.48 9.05
C ARG A 378 -4.17 -7.18 10.33
N VAL A 379 -5.03 -8.11 10.71
CA VAL A 379 -5.85 -8.00 11.91
C VAL A 379 -5.05 -8.49 13.13
N ALA A 380 -4.91 -7.65 14.15
CA ALA A 380 -4.09 -7.94 15.33
C ALA A 380 -4.73 -8.95 16.31
N LYS A 381 -6.07 -9.02 16.33
CA LYS A 381 -6.87 -9.93 17.18
C LYS A 381 -8.24 -10.18 16.57
N ASP A 382 -8.87 -11.30 16.93
CA ASP A 382 -10.25 -11.60 16.52
C ASP A 382 -11.19 -10.44 16.82
N ASP A 383 -12.07 -10.15 15.87
CA ASP A 383 -13.12 -9.14 15.97
C ASP A 383 -14.39 -9.65 15.29
N TRP A 384 -15.54 -9.11 15.70
CA TRP A 384 -16.83 -9.44 15.09
C TRP A 384 -17.46 -8.17 14.53
N TYR A 385 -17.92 -8.26 13.28
CA TYR A 385 -18.59 -7.16 12.59
C TYR A 385 -19.87 -7.67 11.92
N GLU A 386 -21.01 -7.11 12.32
CA GLU A 386 -22.33 -7.47 11.76
C GLU A 386 -22.59 -9.01 11.72
N GLY A 387 -22.17 -9.71 12.78
CA GLY A 387 -22.34 -11.16 12.90
C GLY A 387 -21.30 -12.01 12.15
N MET A 388 -20.30 -11.38 11.50
CA MET A 388 -19.19 -12.03 10.83
C MET A 388 -17.91 -11.95 11.67
N LEU A 389 -17.20 -13.07 11.77
CA LEU A 389 -15.87 -13.17 12.38
C LEU A 389 -14.82 -12.63 11.42
N ILE A 390 -14.03 -11.68 11.89
CA ILE A 390 -12.81 -11.22 11.26
C ILE A 390 -11.66 -11.76 12.12
N PRO A 391 -11.02 -12.87 11.72
CA PRO A 391 -10.08 -13.54 12.59
C PRO A 391 -8.75 -12.79 12.65
N LYS A 392 -8.05 -12.96 13.76
CA LYS A 392 -6.65 -12.58 13.93
C LYS A 392 -5.82 -13.11 12.74
N ASP A 393 -4.84 -12.31 12.36
CA ASP A 393 -3.90 -12.58 11.27
C ASP A 393 -4.53 -12.64 9.88
N ALA A 394 -5.84 -12.36 9.75
CA ALA A 394 -6.44 -12.15 8.44
C ALA A 394 -5.81 -10.94 7.73
N THR A 395 -5.56 -11.09 6.44
CA THR A 395 -5.21 -9.97 5.57
C THR A 395 -6.47 -9.20 5.21
N VAL A 396 -6.49 -7.89 5.43
CA VAL A 396 -7.59 -7.00 5.07
C VAL A 396 -7.18 -6.18 3.84
N ILE A 397 -8.02 -6.21 2.81
CA ILE A 397 -7.86 -5.46 1.57
C ILE A 397 -8.98 -4.43 1.44
N ILE A 398 -8.61 -3.20 1.07
CA ILE A 398 -9.54 -2.11 0.78
C ILE A 398 -9.45 -1.83 -0.73
N PRO A 399 -10.35 -2.38 -1.54
CA PRO A 399 -10.24 -2.30 -2.99
C PRO A 399 -10.77 -0.94 -3.49
N SER A 400 -9.98 0.12 -3.34
CA SER A 400 -10.33 1.50 -3.71
C SER A 400 -10.89 1.59 -5.13
N TYR A 401 -10.24 0.94 -6.11
CA TYR A 401 -10.70 0.90 -7.50
C TYR A 401 -12.12 0.32 -7.63
N ALA A 402 -12.40 -0.73 -6.86
CA ALA A 402 -13.70 -1.38 -6.89
C ALA A 402 -14.76 -0.49 -6.22
N ILE A 403 -14.46 0.07 -5.04
CA ILE A 403 -15.34 1.00 -4.33
C ILE A 403 -15.66 2.22 -5.21
N HIS A 404 -14.67 2.74 -5.94
CA HIS A 404 -14.78 3.88 -6.85
C HIS A 404 -15.61 3.63 -8.11
N ARG A 405 -16.04 2.38 -8.32
CA ARG A 405 -16.81 1.97 -9.49
C ARG A 405 -18.15 1.32 -9.15
N SER A 406 -18.49 1.24 -7.87
CA SER A 406 -19.75 0.64 -7.47
C SER A 406 -20.89 1.65 -7.56
N GLU A 407 -21.97 1.27 -8.25
CA GLU A 407 -23.24 2.01 -8.22
C GLU A 407 -23.81 2.08 -6.79
N ARG A 408 -23.48 1.12 -5.92
CA ARG A 408 -23.83 1.12 -4.49
C ARG A 408 -23.39 2.39 -3.76
N PHE A 409 -22.34 3.06 -4.27
CA PHE A 409 -21.81 4.29 -3.72
C PHE A 409 -22.03 5.50 -4.62
N ASN A 410 -23.08 5.44 -5.47
CA ASN A 410 -23.52 6.50 -6.38
C ASN A 410 -22.51 6.86 -7.49
N TYR A 411 -21.60 5.95 -7.85
CA TYR A 411 -20.74 6.12 -9.02
C TYR A 411 -21.47 5.65 -10.29
N MET A 412 -22.34 6.51 -10.83
CA MET A 412 -23.04 6.28 -12.09
C MET A 412 -22.08 6.36 -13.28
N ASP A 413 -22.12 5.44 -14.24
CA ASP A 413 -21.20 5.40 -15.39
C ASP A 413 -19.72 5.47 -14.97
N PRO A 414 -19.25 4.52 -14.15
CA PRO A 414 -17.98 4.63 -13.43
C PRO A 414 -16.74 4.59 -14.34
N ASP A 415 -16.89 4.09 -15.57
CA ASP A 415 -15.82 3.97 -16.56
C ASP A 415 -15.66 5.23 -17.44
N ALA A 416 -16.65 6.14 -17.44
CA ALA A 416 -16.47 7.47 -18.01
C ALA A 416 -15.63 8.36 -17.08
N PHE A 417 -14.64 9.04 -17.67
CA PHE A 417 -13.88 10.08 -16.99
C PHE A 417 -14.72 11.36 -16.98
N ASN A 418 -15.36 11.67 -15.85
CA ASN A 418 -16.26 12.82 -15.72
C ASN A 418 -15.91 13.68 -14.49
N PRO A 419 -15.09 14.74 -14.66
CA PRO A 419 -14.77 15.69 -13.59
C PRO A 419 -16.00 16.33 -12.93
N LYS A 420 -17.12 16.46 -13.66
CA LYS A 420 -18.32 17.15 -13.13
C LYS A 420 -18.93 16.47 -11.89
N ARG A 421 -18.55 15.22 -11.59
CA ARG A 421 -18.90 14.52 -10.34
C ARG A 421 -18.50 15.29 -9.08
N TYR A 422 -17.48 16.14 -9.18
CA TYR A 422 -16.87 16.83 -8.05
C TYR A 422 -17.21 18.32 -7.97
N LEU A 423 -18.15 18.83 -8.78
CA LEU A 423 -18.53 20.25 -8.78
C LEU A 423 -18.98 20.75 -7.40
N ASP A 424 -19.73 19.92 -6.67
CA ASP A 424 -20.21 20.25 -5.31
C ASP A 424 -19.16 19.95 -4.21
N HIS A 425 -17.93 19.62 -4.60
CA HIS A 425 -16.82 19.27 -3.69
C HIS A 425 -15.58 20.17 -3.91
N PRO A 426 -15.67 21.49 -3.71
CA PRO A 426 -14.64 22.46 -4.12
C PRO A 426 -13.33 22.38 -3.31
N ARG A 427 -13.32 21.78 -2.11
CA ARG A 427 -12.10 21.66 -1.29
C ARG A 427 -11.14 20.59 -1.83
N LEU A 428 -9.93 20.49 -1.29
CA LEU A 428 -9.00 19.45 -1.68
C LEU A 428 -9.49 18.06 -1.23
N ALA A 429 -9.02 17.00 -1.89
CA ALA A 429 -9.46 15.63 -1.57
C ALA A 429 -9.13 15.22 -0.11
N ASN A 430 -8.00 15.67 0.44
CA ASN A 430 -7.61 15.43 1.83
C ASN A 430 -8.58 16.07 2.84
N ASP A 431 -9.15 17.24 2.53
CA ASP A 431 -10.14 17.91 3.38
C ASP A 431 -11.45 17.13 3.50
N TYR A 432 -11.81 16.37 2.46
CA TYR A 432 -12.96 15.47 2.49
C TYR A 432 -12.60 14.12 3.13
N ALA A 433 -11.43 13.56 2.82
CA ALA A 433 -10.97 12.28 3.39
C ALA A 433 -10.91 12.32 4.94
N GLY A 434 -10.53 13.46 5.52
CA GLY A 434 -10.49 13.67 6.97
C GLY A 434 -11.86 13.82 7.65
N SER A 435 -12.97 13.81 6.90
CA SER A 435 -14.32 13.97 7.47
C SER A 435 -14.65 12.82 8.44
N PRO A 436 -15.17 13.13 9.66
CA PRO A 436 -15.64 12.10 10.58
C PRO A 436 -16.94 11.44 10.10
N ASP A 437 -17.75 12.19 9.35
CA ASP A 437 -18.87 11.62 8.60
C ASP A 437 -18.34 11.07 7.28
N TYR A 438 -18.21 9.76 7.26
CA TYR A 438 -17.64 8.99 6.16
C TYR A 438 -18.48 9.12 4.87
N ASN A 439 -19.77 9.47 4.97
CA ASN A 439 -20.64 9.74 3.82
C ASN A 439 -20.35 11.08 3.15
N ARG A 440 -19.68 12.00 3.85
CA ARG A 440 -19.26 13.31 3.30
C ARG A 440 -17.88 13.27 2.65
N ARG A 441 -17.25 12.10 2.57
CA ARG A 441 -16.01 11.90 1.81
C ARG A 441 -16.36 11.86 0.32
N ASP A 442 -15.57 12.54 -0.49
CA ASP A 442 -15.77 12.62 -1.94
C ASP A 442 -15.38 11.31 -2.65
N LYS A 443 -14.46 10.53 -2.06
CA LYS A 443 -14.06 9.17 -2.47
C LYS A 443 -13.32 8.44 -1.33
N TYR A 444 -12.89 7.20 -1.59
CA TYR A 444 -12.31 6.27 -0.60
C TYR A 444 -10.94 5.68 -0.91
#